data_AF-S5DPK6-F1
#
_entry.id   AF-S5DPK6-F1
#
_cell.length_a   1.000
_cell.length_b   1.000
_cell.length_c   1.000
_cell.angle_alpha   90.00
_cell.angle_beta   90.00
_cell.angle_gamma   90.00
#
_symmetry.space_group_name_H-M   'P 1'
#
loop_
_entity.id
_entity.type
_entity.pdbx_description
1 polymer ?
#
loop_
_entity_poly.entity_id
_entity_poly.type
_entity_poly.pdbx_seq_one_letter_code
_entity_poly.pdbx_strand_id
1 'polypeptide(L)'
;MKKTNLLLFILFLSLCSVPSNEGVASLSGDTTTTLIIEEEDYPIVLSQCLNEEKGYNIATPFDIQDLKTTISQLSNSKEEELQLGDDVNYCINKYNLWTDSSASNPEELAKLYDENLELAKCLREKGVEVEDPSQQEPKIDLSGLKKSEDDITPLLQECGYGELQYEK
;
A
#
# COMPACT_ATOMS: atom_id res chain seq x y z
N MET A 1 -29.12 -28.44 61.14
CA MET A 1 -29.34 -27.01 61.44
C MET A 1 -28.03 -26.27 61.15
N LYS A 2 -27.93 -25.55 60.02
CA LYS A 2 -27.72 -24.07 59.91
C LYS A 2 -26.72 -23.52 60.95
N LYS A 3 -25.66 -22.79 60.59
CA LYS A 3 -25.67 -21.55 59.78
C LYS A 3 -24.35 -21.33 59.02
N THR A 4 -24.48 -21.07 57.72
CA THR A 4 -23.49 -20.42 56.85
C THR A 4 -23.38 -18.95 57.23
N ASN A 5 -22.17 -18.40 57.37
CA ASN A 5 -21.94 -16.96 57.29
C ASN A 5 -21.21 -16.65 55.99
N LEU A 6 -22.02 -16.17 55.05
CA LEU A 6 -21.71 -15.69 53.72
C LEU A 6 -21.12 -14.27 53.85
N LEU A 7 -19.84 -14.09 53.53
CA LEU A 7 -19.26 -12.76 53.34
C LEU A 7 -19.56 -12.29 51.91
N LEU A 8 -20.55 -11.41 51.79
CA LEU A 8 -20.90 -10.67 50.58
C LEU A 8 -19.73 -9.76 50.16
N PHE A 9 -19.12 -10.03 49.01
CA PHE A 9 -18.26 -9.07 48.33
C PHE A 9 -19.15 -8.09 47.56
N ILE A 10 -18.93 -6.80 47.78
CA ILE A 10 -19.78 -5.69 47.34
C ILE A 10 -19.71 -5.56 45.81
N LEU A 11 -20.89 -5.63 45.20
CA LEU A 11 -21.18 -5.33 43.80
C LEU A 11 -21.09 -3.81 43.58
N PHE A 12 -20.03 -3.32 42.94
CA PHE A 12 -20.03 -1.94 42.41
C PHE A 12 -20.85 -1.90 41.12
N LEU A 13 -22.14 -1.58 41.25
CA LEU A 13 -22.99 -1.18 40.14
C LEU A 13 -22.63 0.24 39.72
N SER A 14 -21.78 0.40 38.70
CA SER A 14 -21.75 1.63 37.91
C SER A 14 -22.91 1.60 36.91
N LEU A 15 -24.08 2.06 37.36
CA LEU A 15 -25.19 2.42 36.49
C LEU A 15 -24.82 3.69 35.73
N CYS A 16 -24.24 3.56 34.53
CA CYS A 16 -24.29 4.61 33.53
C CYS A 16 -25.59 4.43 32.74
N SER A 17 -26.63 5.16 33.14
CA SER A 17 -27.80 5.41 32.31
C SER A 17 -27.42 6.46 31.27
N VAL A 18 -27.44 6.14 29.97
CA VAL A 18 -27.42 7.16 28.90
C VAL A 18 -28.84 7.28 28.36
N PRO A 19 -29.51 8.44 28.49
CA PRO A 19 -30.78 8.68 27.82
C PRO A 19 -30.54 9.05 26.36
N SER A 20 -31.27 8.36 25.48
CA SER A 20 -31.90 8.81 24.24
C SER A 20 -31.25 9.91 23.39
N ASN A 21 -30.93 9.50 22.15
CA ASN A 21 -31.19 10.23 20.90
C ASN A 21 -30.60 11.64 20.79
N GLU A 22 -29.33 11.70 20.38
CA GLU A 22 -28.81 12.85 19.64
C GLU A 22 -28.59 12.41 18.19
N GLY A 23 -29.13 13.20 17.26
CA GLY A 23 -29.20 12.87 15.84
C GLY A 23 -27.83 12.59 15.25
N VAL A 24 -27.76 11.55 14.42
CA VAL A 24 -26.65 11.38 13.49
C VAL A 24 -26.60 12.61 12.58
N ALA A 25 -25.61 13.47 12.81
CA ALA A 25 -25.31 14.54 11.89
C ALA A 25 -24.85 13.88 10.58
N SER A 26 -25.71 13.91 9.57
CA SER A 26 -25.34 13.52 8.22
C SER A 26 -24.34 14.56 7.72
N LEU A 27 -23.06 14.24 7.79
CA LEU A 27 -22.01 15.08 7.19
C LEU A 27 -21.98 14.74 5.70
N SER A 28 -22.87 15.40 4.95
CA SER A 28 -22.73 15.55 3.50
C SER A 28 -21.58 16.52 3.24
N GLY A 29 -20.36 16.03 3.37
CA GLY A 29 -19.15 16.69 2.92
C GLY A 29 -18.52 15.82 1.85
N ASP A 30 -18.59 16.26 0.60
CA ASP A 30 -17.76 15.73 -0.48
C ASP A 30 -16.32 16.22 -0.21
N THR A 31 -15.72 15.61 0.82
CA THR A 31 -14.32 15.78 1.18
C THR A 31 -13.68 14.49 0.74
N THR A 32 -12.85 14.52 -0.29
CA THR A 32 -11.89 13.45 -0.53
C THR A 32 -10.93 13.44 0.65
N THR A 33 -11.37 12.82 1.75
CA THR A 33 -10.53 12.45 2.86
C THR A 33 -9.57 11.43 2.31
N THR A 34 -8.34 11.83 2.03
CA THR A 34 -7.23 10.88 1.93
C THR A 34 -7.24 10.10 3.23
N LEU A 35 -7.70 8.85 3.18
CA LEU A 35 -7.66 7.95 4.31
C LEU A 35 -6.19 7.75 4.64
N ILE A 36 -5.72 8.42 5.69
CA ILE A 36 -4.44 8.13 6.29
C ILE A 36 -4.64 6.81 7.02
N ILE A 37 -4.08 5.75 6.46
CA ILE A 37 -4.09 4.43 7.07
C ILE A 37 -2.88 4.38 7.98
N GLU A 38 -3.11 4.11 9.27
CA GLU A 38 -2.04 3.91 10.23
C GLU A 38 -1.28 2.61 9.89
N GLU A 39 0.03 2.59 10.06
CA GLU A 39 0.85 1.41 9.70
C GLU A 39 0.41 0.12 10.42
N GLU A 40 -0.13 0.26 11.62
CA GLU A 40 -0.70 -0.84 12.41
C GLU A 40 -1.91 -1.51 11.75
N ASP A 41 -2.63 -0.76 10.89
CA ASP A 41 -3.81 -1.23 10.17
C ASP A 41 -3.46 -1.83 8.80
N TYR A 42 -2.21 -1.71 8.32
CA TYR A 42 -1.84 -2.24 7.00
C TYR A 42 -2.16 -3.73 6.81
N PRO A 43 -1.91 -4.62 7.79
CA PRO A 43 -2.29 -6.03 7.66
C PRO A 43 -3.80 -6.22 7.49
N ILE A 44 -4.60 -5.43 8.22
CA ILE A 44 -6.06 -5.48 8.18
C ILE A 44 -6.53 -5.02 6.80
N VAL A 45 -6.05 -3.88 6.32
CA VAL A 45 -6.43 -3.33 5.01
C VAL A 45 -6.02 -4.27 3.87
N LEU A 46 -4.82 -4.86 3.92
CA LEU A 46 -4.41 -5.84 2.91
C LEU A 46 -5.35 -7.04 2.88
N SER A 47 -5.68 -7.61 4.05
CA SER A 47 -6.59 -8.75 4.14
C SER A 47 -8.01 -8.43 3.64
N GLN A 48 -8.50 -7.21 3.90
CA GLN A 48 -9.79 -6.74 3.40
C GLN A 48 -9.79 -6.63 1.88
N CYS A 49 -8.79 -5.99 1.29
CA CYS A 49 -8.68 -5.87 -0.17
C CYS A 49 -8.62 -7.24 -0.84
N LEU A 50 -7.81 -8.17 -0.31
CA LEU A 50 -7.71 -9.53 -0.85
C LEU A 50 -9.05 -10.27 -0.78
N ASN A 51 -9.79 -10.12 0.32
CA ASN A 51 -11.10 -10.77 0.45
C ASN A 51 -12.16 -10.15 -0.46
N GLU A 52 -12.29 -8.82 -0.45
CA GLU A 52 -13.39 -8.11 -1.11
C GLU A 52 -13.18 -7.97 -2.62
N GLU A 53 -11.94 -7.81 -3.07
CA GLU A 53 -11.64 -7.50 -4.47
C GLU A 53 -11.08 -8.68 -5.26
N LYS A 54 -10.38 -9.58 -4.57
CA LYS A 54 -9.72 -10.74 -5.19
C LYS A 54 -10.39 -12.08 -4.85
N GLY A 55 -11.33 -12.06 -3.91
CA GLY A 55 -12.13 -13.23 -3.55
C GLY A 55 -11.40 -14.25 -2.69
N TYR A 56 -10.33 -13.85 -1.99
CA TYR A 56 -9.71 -14.70 -0.98
C TYR A 56 -10.60 -14.84 0.27
N ASN A 57 -10.26 -15.79 1.13
CA ASN A 57 -10.93 -16.00 2.41
C ASN A 57 -9.90 -16.02 3.54
N ILE A 58 -9.34 -14.85 3.80
CA ILE A 58 -8.32 -14.59 4.80
C ILE A 58 -9.00 -14.08 6.07
N ALA A 59 -8.75 -14.74 7.20
CA ALA A 59 -9.20 -14.21 8.48
C ALA A 59 -8.47 -12.90 8.79
N THR A 60 -9.13 -11.98 9.50
CA THR A 60 -8.49 -10.72 9.90
C THR A 60 -7.21 -11.02 10.71
N PRO A 61 -6.03 -10.60 10.23
CA PRO A 61 -4.77 -10.94 10.87
C PRO A 61 -4.61 -10.16 12.18
N PHE A 62 -3.97 -10.78 13.17
CA PHE A 62 -3.62 -10.09 14.42
C PHE A 62 -2.42 -9.17 14.25
N ASP A 63 -1.42 -9.59 13.47
CA ASP A 63 -0.21 -8.84 13.16
C ASP A 63 0.36 -9.23 11.78
N ILE A 64 1.47 -8.62 11.40
CA ILE A 64 2.13 -8.87 10.11
C ILE A 64 2.65 -10.31 9.95
N GLN A 65 3.04 -10.99 11.03
CA GLN A 65 3.54 -12.37 10.98
C GLN A 65 2.41 -13.35 10.77
N ASP A 66 1.28 -13.12 11.42
CA ASP A 66 0.04 -13.88 11.22
C ASP A 66 -0.46 -13.76 9.77
N LEU A 67 -0.46 -12.53 9.23
CA LEU A 67 -0.81 -12.28 7.83
C LEU A 67 0.14 -13.02 6.87
N LYS A 68 1.46 -12.89 7.07
CA LYS A 68 2.46 -13.54 6.21
C LYS A 68 2.29 -15.06 6.23
N THR A 69 2.05 -15.63 7.41
CA THR A 69 1.82 -17.07 7.57
C THR A 69 0.57 -17.49 6.80
N THR A 70 -0.53 -16.75 6.96
CA THR A 70 -1.79 -17.03 6.26
C THR A 70 -1.62 -16.94 4.75
N ILE A 71 -1.03 -15.86 4.23
CA ILE A 71 -0.78 -15.68 2.78
C ILE A 71 0.08 -16.81 2.21
N SER A 72 1.14 -17.22 2.91
CA SER A 72 2.02 -18.31 2.44
C SER A 72 1.32 -19.66 2.28
N GLN A 73 0.16 -19.84 2.93
CA GLN A 73 -0.63 -21.07 2.89
C GLN A 73 -1.77 -21.02 1.87
N LEU A 74 -1.99 -19.88 1.21
CA LEU A 74 -3.09 -19.72 0.24
C LEU A 74 -2.81 -20.34 -1.12
N SER A 75 -1.54 -20.59 -1.45
CA SER A 75 -1.14 -21.20 -2.72
C SER A 75 -0.65 -22.63 -2.53
N ASN A 76 -1.01 -23.52 -3.47
CA ASN A 76 -0.58 -24.92 -3.50
C ASN A 76 0.21 -25.26 -4.77
N SER A 77 0.37 -24.29 -5.68
CA SER A 77 1.11 -24.44 -6.93
C SER A 77 1.90 -23.18 -7.26
N LYS A 78 2.88 -23.31 -8.17
CA LYS A 78 3.71 -22.17 -8.59
C LYS A 78 2.91 -21.10 -9.33
N GLU A 79 1.89 -21.51 -10.07
CA GLU A 79 1.00 -20.61 -10.81
C GLU A 79 0.09 -19.83 -9.84
N GLU A 80 -0.47 -20.49 -8.84
CA GLU A 80 -1.25 -19.82 -7.78
C GLU A 80 -0.39 -18.85 -6.95
N GLU A 81 0.87 -19.20 -6.69
CA GLU A 81 1.80 -18.32 -5.98
C GLU A 81 2.07 -17.02 -6.74
N LEU A 82 2.21 -17.09 -8.08
CA LEU A 82 2.38 -15.92 -8.94
C LEU A 82 1.13 -15.03 -8.92
N GLN A 83 -0.05 -15.63 -9.15
CA GLN A 83 -1.32 -14.91 -9.12
C GLN A 83 -1.58 -14.24 -7.76
N LEU A 84 -1.29 -14.95 -6.67
CA LEU A 84 -1.39 -14.41 -5.32
C LEU A 84 -0.43 -13.24 -5.10
N GLY A 85 0.80 -13.33 -5.61
CA GLY A 85 1.77 -12.23 -5.57
C GLY A 85 1.25 -10.99 -6.29
N ASP A 86 0.70 -11.15 -7.50
CA ASP A 86 0.12 -10.04 -8.28
C ASP A 86 -1.07 -9.40 -7.56
N ASP A 87 -1.91 -10.21 -6.93
CA ASP A 87 -3.06 -9.74 -6.17
C ASP A 87 -2.67 -8.99 -4.89
N VAL A 88 -1.66 -9.49 -4.17
CA VAL A 88 -1.07 -8.81 -3.00
C VAL A 88 -0.48 -7.46 -3.43
N ASN A 89 0.31 -7.43 -4.50
CA ASN A 89 0.92 -6.21 -5.03
C ASN A 89 -0.15 -5.19 -5.47
N TYR A 90 -1.22 -5.65 -6.10
CA TYR A 90 -2.36 -4.79 -6.44
C TYR A 90 -2.93 -4.09 -5.20
N CYS A 91 -3.19 -4.83 -4.14
CA CYS A 91 -3.78 -4.29 -2.91
C CYS A 91 -2.83 -3.34 -2.17
N ILE A 92 -1.54 -3.69 -2.09
CA ILE A 92 -0.50 -2.82 -1.51
C ILE A 92 -0.47 -1.47 -2.23
N ASN A 93 -0.43 -1.48 -3.56
CA ASN A 93 -0.38 -0.26 -4.36
C ASN A 93 -1.66 0.57 -4.27
N LYS A 94 -2.83 -0.08 -4.30
CA LYS A 94 -4.12 0.59 -4.25
C LYS A 94 -4.32 1.41 -2.97
N TYR A 95 -3.88 0.85 -1.83
CA TYR A 95 -4.04 1.47 -0.52
C TYR A 95 -2.75 2.13 -0.01
N ASN A 96 -1.71 2.20 -0.85
CA ASN A 96 -0.43 2.82 -0.51
C ASN A 96 0.14 2.24 0.80
N LEU A 97 0.06 0.92 0.95
CA LEU A 97 0.53 0.22 2.15
C LEU A 97 2.05 0.05 2.09
N TRP A 98 2.72 0.16 3.24
CA TRP A 98 4.15 -0.08 3.41
C TRP A 98 5.07 0.73 2.47
N THR A 99 4.69 1.96 2.11
CA THR A 99 5.47 2.83 1.21
C THR A 99 6.86 3.17 1.70
N ASP A 100 7.06 3.20 3.02
CA ASP A 100 8.37 3.51 3.63
C ASP A 100 9.28 2.27 3.67
N SER A 101 8.73 1.07 3.46
CA SER A 101 9.48 -0.19 3.48
C SER A 101 10.05 -0.61 2.12
N SER A 102 10.25 0.36 1.22
CA SER A 102 10.74 0.28 -0.17
C SER A 102 12.09 -0.44 -0.41
N ALA A 103 12.40 -1.51 0.32
CA ALA A 103 13.12 -2.65 -0.21
C ALA A 103 12.25 -3.29 -1.31
N SER A 104 12.15 -2.62 -2.46
CA SER A 104 11.58 -3.23 -3.65
C SER A 104 12.37 -4.51 -3.95
N ASN A 105 11.71 -5.49 -4.55
CA ASN A 105 12.36 -6.75 -4.95
C ASN A 105 13.70 -6.42 -5.63
N PRO A 106 14.84 -7.02 -5.23
CA PRO A 106 16.14 -6.72 -5.84
C PRO A 106 16.15 -6.82 -7.37
N GLU A 107 15.34 -7.72 -7.94
CA GLU A 107 15.16 -7.85 -9.39
C GLU A 107 14.38 -6.66 -9.99
N GLU A 108 13.35 -6.19 -9.31
CA GLU A 108 12.59 -5.00 -9.72
C GLU A 108 13.41 -3.72 -9.56
N LEU A 109 14.22 -3.60 -8.50
CA LEU A 109 15.17 -2.49 -8.34
C LEU A 109 16.21 -2.48 -9.46
N ALA A 110 16.75 -3.64 -9.82
CA ALA A 110 17.70 -3.76 -10.92
C ALA A 110 17.05 -3.40 -12.25
N LYS A 111 15.85 -3.91 -12.53
CA LYS A 111 15.07 -3.57 -13.72
C LYS A 111 14.78 -2.06 -13.79
N LEU A 112 14.30 -1.48 -12.69
CA LEU A 112 14.02 -0.05 -12.59
C LEU A 112 15.29 0.79 -12.82
N TYR A 113 16.42 0.37 -12.26
CA TYR A 113 17.71 1.03 -12.47
C TYR A 113 18.13 1.00 -13.95
N ASP A 114 18.05 -0.16 -14.61
CA ASP A 114 18.42 -0.32 -16.02
C ASP A 114 17.53 0.53 -16.94
N GLU A 115 16.21 0.54 -16.69
CA GLU A 115 15.24 1.35 -17.44
C GLU A 115 15.49 2.86 -17.28
N ASN A 116 15.72 3.33 -16.05
CA ASN A 116 16.01 4.74 -15.81
C ASN A 116 17.37 5.16 -16.35
N LEU A 117 18.35 4.26 -16.36
CA LEU A 117 19.66 4.50 -16.96
C LEU A 117 19.57 4.62 -18.49
N GLU A 118 18.73 3.81 -19.14
CA GLU A 118 18.46 3.91 -20.57
C GLU A 118 17.72 5.21 -20.92
N LEU A 119 16.71 5.57 -20.12
CA LEU A 119 16.02 6.85 -20.24
C LEU A 119 16.98 8.05 -20.11
N ALA A 120 17.86 8.04 -19.11
CA ALA A 120 18.85 9.09 -18.90
C ALA A 120 19.78 9.25 -20.12
N LYS A 121 20.21 8.13 -20.72
CA LYS A 121 21.02 8.14 -21.95
C LYS A 121 20.25 8.74 -23.12
N CYS A 122 19.01 8.29 -23.36
CA CYS A 122 18.18 8.82 -24.43
C CYS A 122 17.98 10.34 -24.31
N LEU A 123 17.65 10.82 -23.11
CA LEU A 123 17.48 12.26 -22.84
C LEU A 123 18.76 13.06 -23.14
N ARG A 124 19.94 12.53 -22.80
CA ARG A 124 21.22 13.17 -23.15
C ARG A 124 21.49 13.21 -24.65
N GLU A 125 21.14 12.15 -25.39
CA GLU A 125 21.22 12.14 -26.86
C GLU A 125 20.31 13.20 -27.49
N LYS A 126 19.18 13.50 -26.84
CA LYS A 126 18.24 14.57 -27.23
C LYS A 126 18.65 15.96 -26.72
N GLY A 127 19.82 16.09 -26.09
CA GLY A 127 20.35 17.36 -25.60
C GLY A 127 19.66 17.86 -24.33
N VAL A 128 19.23 16.95 -23.46
CA VAL A 128 18.77 17.22 -22.10
C VAL A 128 19.83 16.73 -21.12
N GLU A 129 20.39 17.64 -20.32
CA GLU A 129 21.38 17.28 -19.30
C GLU A 129 20.69 16.68 -18.08
N VAL A 130 20.86 15.38 -17.88
CA VAL A 130 20.38 14.61 -16.73
C VAL A 130 21.51 13.74 -16.16
N GLU A 131 21.57 13.65 -14.84
CA GLU A 131 22.46 12.75 -14.13
C GLU A 131 21.96 11.30 -14.24
N ASP A 132 22.88 10.34 -14.17
CA ASP A 132 22.51 8.93 -14.12
C ASP A 132 21.90 8.60 -12.75
N PRO A 133 20.88 7.71 -12.69
CA PRO A 133 20.40 7.19 -11.41
C PRO A 133 21.49 6.38 -10.70
N SER A 134 21.33 6.16 -9.40
CA SER A 134 22.20 5.28 -8.62
C SER A 134 21.46 4.02 -8.19
N GLN A 135 22.17 3.01 -7.68
CA GLN A 135 21.48 1.82 -7.14
C GLN A 135 20.68 2.14 -5.86
N GLN A 136 21.09 3.17 -5.13
CA GLN A 136 20.41 3.67 -3.93
C GLN A 136 19.19 4.51 -4.31
N GLU A 137 19.29 5.26 -5.41
CA GLU A 137 18.23 6.11 -5.95
C GLU A 137 18.05 5.77 -7.45
N PRO A 138 17.31 4.68 -7.75
CA PRO A 138 17.19 4.15 -9.12
C PRO A 138 16.29 5.01 -10.02
N LYS A 139 15.57 5.99 -9.46
CA LYS A 139 14.72 6.92 -10.21
C LYS A 139 15.55 8.09 -10.74
N ILE A 140 15.30 8.49 -11.97
CA ILE A 140 15.94 9.67 -12.56
C ILE A 140 15.43 10.96 -11.92
N ASP A 141 16.33 11.90 -11.61
CA ASP A 141 15.97 13.24 -11.15
C ASP A 141 15.82 14.19 -12.34
N LEU A 142 14.58 14.67 -12.55
CA LEU A 142 14.23 15.63 -13.60
C LEU A 142 14.02 17.05 -13.06
N SER A 143 14.20 17.26 -11.75
CA SER A 143 13.95 18.55 -11.11
C SER A 143 14.95 19.64 -11.51
N GLY A 144 16.16 19.24 -11.91
CA GLY A 144 17.23 20.14 -12.36
C GLY A 144 17.09 20.67 -13.79
N LEU A 145 16.03 20.29 -14.51
CA LEU A 145 15.87 20.61 -15.93
C LEU A 145 15.56 22.10 -16.14
N LYS A 146 16.35 22.74 -17.01
CA LYS A 146 16.21 24.17 -17.36
C LYS A 146 15.20 24.44 -18.48
N LYS A 147 14.66 23.39 -19.11
CA LYS A 147 13.67 23.47 -20.20
C LYS A 147 12.25 23.48 -19.63
N SER A 148 11.30 24.05 -20.36
CA SER A 148 9.88 24.03 -19.93
C SER A 148 9.30 22.62 -20.04
N GLU A 149 8.24 22.35 -19.28
CA GLU A 149 7.52 21.07 -19.33
C GLU A 149 7.05 20.73 -20.76
N ASP A 150 6.60 21.74 -21.52
CA ASP A 150 6.16 21.62 -22.92
C ASP A 150 7.29 21.14 -23.85
N ASP A 151 8.55 21.48 -23.55
CA ASP A 151 9.71 21.09 -24.36
C ASP A 151 10.23 19.69 -23.97
N ILE A 152 10.03 19.27 -22.71
CA ILE A 152 10.58 18.03 -22.16
C ILE A 152 9.63 16.85 -22.35
N THR A 153 8.32 17.08 -22.18
CA THR A 153 7.28 16.04 -22.32
C THR A 153 7.38 15.24 -23.63
N PRO A 154 7.53 15.86 -24.83
CA PRO A 154 7.65 15.08 -26.06
C PRO A 154 8.95 14.25 -26.13
N LEU A 155 10.04 14.73 -25.52
CA LEU A 155 11.31 14.00 -25.46
C LEU A 155 11.23 12.82 -24.51
N LEU A 156 10.55 13.00 -23.37
CA LEU A 156 10.26 11.94 -22.42
C LEU A 156 9.43 10.84 -23.08
N GLN A 157 8.35 11.20 -23.79
CA GLN A 157 7.54 10.23 -24.54
C GLN A 157 8.35 9.50 -25.62
N GLU A 158 9.19 10.22 -26.37
CA GLU A 158 10.05 9.59 -27.39
C GLU A 158 11.08 8.63 -26.76
N CYS A 159 11.52 8.90 -25.54
CA CYS A 159 12.40 8.03 -24.76
C CYS A 159 11.64 6.97 -23.94
N GLY A 160 10.34 6.75 -24.19
CA GLY A 160 9.53 5.70 -23.56
C GLY A 160 9.06 6.00 -22.14
N TYR A 161 9.25 7.23 -21.65
CA TYR A 161 8.76 7.64 -20.33
C TYR A 161 7.23 7.74 -20.34
N GLY A 162 6.57 6.90 -19.54
CA GLY A 162 5.11 6.81 -19.44
C GLY A 162 4.47 5.68 -20.27
N GLU A 163 5.22 4.98 -21.12
CA GLU A 163 4.72 3.76 -21.81
C GLU A 163 4.71 2.53 -20.88
N LEU A 164 5.50 2.54 -19.79
CA LEU A 164 5.57 1.48 -18.78
C LEU A 164 4.27 1.27 -17.95
N GLN A 165 3.20 2.02 -18.23
CA GLN A 165 1.88 1.84 -17.61
C GLN A 165 0.86 1.17 -18.54
N TYR A 166 1.19 0.96 -19.83
CA TYR A 166 0.23 0.44 -20.82
C TYR A 166 0.88 -0.45 -21.88
N GLU A 167 1.63 -1.47 -21.48
CA GLU A 167 1.83 -2.65 -22.33
C GLU A 167 1.09 -3.83 -21.71
N LYS A 168 0.04 -4.24 -22.41
CA LYS A 168 -0.83 -5.38 -22.13
C LYS A 168 -0.58 -6.47 -23.17
#